data_AF-A0A2Z6GCD9-F1
#
_entry.id   AF-A0A2Z6GCD9-F1
#
_cell.length_a   1.000
_cell.length_b   1.000
_cell.length_c   1.000
_cell.angle_alpha   90.00
_cell.angle_beta   90.00
_cell.angle_gamma   90.00
#
_symmetry.space_group_name_H-M   'P 1'
#
loop_
_entity.id
_entity.type
_entity.pdbx_description
1 polymer ?
#
loop_
_entity_poly.entity_id
_entity_poly.type
_entity_poly.pdbx_seq_one_letter_code
_entity_poly.pdbx_strand_id
1 'polypeptide(L)'
;MNCDCLTEIKAKLLEYVTRPKYFKKPVKRLELSGITMLLQDNKFVTRTCSQVEVELEGQKKKETFPMVHSFCPYCGKSQGDKA
;
A
#
# COMPACT_ATOMS: atom_id res chain seq x y z
N MET A 1 -19.54 -2.90 -0.31
CA MET A 1 -18.96 -1.72 -1.02
C MET A 1 -17.46 -1.92 -1.13
N ASN A 2 -16.91 -2.04 -2.34
CA ASN A 2 -15.47 -2.20 -2.54
C ASN A 2 -14.72 -0.91 -2.13
N CYS A 3 -13.58 -1.05 -1.45
CA CYS A 3 -12.72 0.07 -1.09
C CYS A 3 -11.65 0.28 -2.17
N ASP A 4 -11.83 1.31 -3.01
CA ASP A 4 -10.92 1.69 -4.10
C ASP A 4 -9.95 2.83 -3.72
N CYS A 5 -9.92 3.24 -2.46
CA CYS A 5 -9.14 4.39 -1.98
C CYS A 5 -7.65 4.32 -2.34
N LEU A 6 -7.05 3.12 -2.33
CA LEU A 6 -5.64 2.94 -2.72
C LEU A 6 -5.41 3.19 -4.21
N THR A 7 -6.34 2.75 -5.05
CA THR A 7 -6.30 2.96 -6.50
C THR A 7 -6.52 4.43 -6.83
N GLU A 8 -7.49 5.08 -6.19
CA GLU A 8 -7.78 6.50 -6.36
C GLU A 8 -6.63 7.39 -5.89
N ILE A 9 -6.04 7.11 -4.72
CA ILE A 9 -4.90 7.86 -4.20
C ILE A 9 -3.71 7.72 -5.12
N LYS A 10 -3.44 6.51 -5.62
CA LYS A 10 -2.36 6.27 -6.58
C LYS A 10 -2.59 7.05 -7.88
N ALA A 11 -3.81 7.09 -8.40
CA ALA A 11 -4.16 7.84 -9.60
C ALA A 11 -4.02 9.35 -9.39
N LYS A 12 -4.55 9.90 -8.29
CA LYS A 12 -4.44 11.32 -7.93
C LYS A 12 -3.00 11.74 -7.71
N LEU A 13 -2.20 10.91 -7.03
CA LEU A 13 -0.77 11.16 -6.84
C LEU A 13 -0.05 11.14 -8.17
N LEU A 14 -0.31 10.16 -9.05
CA LEU A 14 0.29 10.08 -10.38
C LEU A 14 -0.01 11.34 -11.19
N GLU A 15 -1.26 11.78 -11.22
CA GLU A 15 -1.67 13.01 -11.91
C GLU A 15 -0.94 14.24 -11.34
N TYR A 16 -0.85 14.34 -10.01
CA TYR A 16 -0.17 15.45 -9.34
C TYR A 16 1.34 15.48 -9.63
N VAL A 17 2.02 14.32 -9.57
CA VAL A 17 3.47 14.24 -9.81
C VAL A 17 3.84 14.36 -11.28
N THR A 18 2.91 14.09 -12.19
CA THR A 18 3.14 14.25 -13.64
C THR A 18 3.07 15.72 -14.07
N ARG A 19 2.56 16.62 -13.21
CA ARG A 19 2.57 18.06 -13.48
C ARG A 19 4.02 18.55 -13.59
N PRO A 20 4.36 19.35 -14.63
CA PRO A 20 5.73 19.73 -14.97
C PRO A 20 6.45 20.59 -13.91
N LYS A 21 5.76 20.94 -12.81
CA LYS A 21 6.29 21.71 -11.69
C LYS A 21 7.04 20.86 -10.66
N TYR A 22 6.74 19.57 -10.54
CA TYR A 22 7.25 18.74 -9.44
C TYR A 22 8.47 17.91 -9.80
N PHE A 23 8.55 17.40 -11.03
CA PHE A 23 9.68 16.59 -11.49
C PHE A 23 10.18 17.05 -12.85
N LYS A 24 11.51 17.19 -13.00
CA LYS A 24 12.16 17.56 -14.26
C LYS A 24 12.11 16.46 -15.33
N LYS A 25 11.70 15.23 -14.96
CA LYS A 25 11.66 14.04 -15.82
C LYS A 25 10.31 13.33 -15.63
N PRO A 26 9.78 12.64 -16.65
CA PRO A 26 8.53 11.90 -16.54
C PRO A 26 8.65 10.76 -15.52
N VAL A 27 7.59 10.57 -14.73
CA VAL A 27 7.52 9.53 -13.69
C VAL A 27 7.30 8.17 -14.36
N LYS A 28 8.30 7.28 -14.28
CA LYS A 28 8.26 5.94 -14.91
C LYS A 28 7.49 4.91 -14.07
N ARG A 29 7.55 5.01 -12.74
CA ARG A 29 6.89 4.09 -11.80
C ARG A 29 6.59 4.84 -10.50
N LEU A 30 5.36 4.70 -10.00
CA LEU A 30 4.94 5.20 -8.70
C LEU A 30 4.51 4.01 -7.84
N GLU A 31 5.25 3.77 -6.76
CA GLU A 31 4.94 2.75 -5.76
C GLU A 31 4.67 3.44 -4.44
N LEU A 32 3.59 3.01 -3.78
CA LEU A 32 3.26 3.48 -2.45
C LEU A 32 3.90 2.51 -1.45
N SER A 33 4.87 3.00 -0.69
CA SER A 33 5.44 2.26 0.43
C SER A 33 4.33 1.94 1.43
N GLY A 34 4.17 0.66 1.79
CA GLY A 34 3.08 0.21 2.68
C GLY A 34 1.81 -0.27 1.98
N ILE A 35 1.92 -0.71 0.72
CA ILE A 35 0.87 -1.42 -0.01
C ILE A 35 1.46 -2.73 -0.57
N THR A 36 0.72 -3.82 -0.41
CA THR A 36 1.05 -5.12 -0.99
C THR A 36 -0.11 -5.65 -1.83
N MET A 37 0.19 -6.44 -2.85
CA MET A 37 -0.81 -7.16 -3.64
C MET A 37 -0.83 -8.61 -3.18
N LEU A 38 -2.00 -9.09 -2.79
CA LEU A 38 -2.22 -10.48 -2.38
C LEU A 38 -3.14 -11.16 -3.38
N LEU A 39 -2.90 -12.45 -3.62
CA LEU A 39 -3.81 -13.29 -4.38
C LEU A 39 -4.87 -13.86 -3.42
N GLN A 40 -6.12 -13.44 -3.56
CA GLN A 40 -7.26 -13.90 -2.78
C GLN A 40 -8.36 -14.35 -3.74
N ASP A 41 -8.81 -15.60 -3.65
CA ASP A 41 -9.87 -16.17 -4.51
C ASP A 41 -9.63 -15.96 -6.02
N ASN A 42 -8.41 -16.25 -6.49
CA ASN A 42 -7.94 -16.01 -7.88
C ASN A 42 -8.02 -14.55 -8.34
N LYS A 43 -8.19 -13.59 -7.42
CA LYS A 43 -8.18 -12.16 -7.71
C LYS A 43 -7.02 -11.48 -6.98
N PHE A 44 -6.35 -10.58 -7.67
CA PHE A 44 -5.35 -9.71 -7.04
C PHE A 44 -6.07 -8.63 -6.24
N VAL A 45 -5.85 -8.62 -4.93
CA VAL A 45 -6.40 -7.63 -4.00
C VAL A 45 -5.27 -6.79 -3.45
N THR A 46 -5.41 -5.47 -3.57
CA THR A 46 -4.42 -4.51 -3.08
C THR A 46 -4.73 -4.14 -1.64
N ARG A 47 -3.83 -4.46 -0.71
CA ARG A 47 -3.98 -4.23 0.74
C ARG A 47 -2.90 -3.29 1.25
N THR A 48 -3.21 -2.51 2.28
CA THR A 48 -2.17 -1.78 3.01
C THR A 48 -1.39 -2.72 3.91
N CYS A 49 -0.09 -2.47 4.04
CA CYS A 49 0.78 -3.17 4.97
C CYS A 49 1.73 -2.19 5.68
N SER A 50 2.15 -2.55 6.88
CA SER A 50 3.21 -1.85 7.61
C SER A 50 4.41 -2.78 7.74
N GLN A 51 5.62 -2.26 7.56
CA GLN A 51 6.82 -3.03 7.89
C GLN A 51 7.03 -2.99 9.40
N VAL A 52 7.01 -4.15 10.04
CA VAL A 52 7.30 -4.31 11.45
C VAL A 52 8.75 -4.74 11.56
N GLU A 53 9.55 -3.96 12.28
CA GLU A 53 10.90 -4.35 12.66
C GLU A 53 10.87 -5.00 14.04
N VAL A 54 11.40 -6.21 14.14
CA VAL A 54 11.57 -6.92 15.40
C VAL A 54 13.05 -7.09 15.68
N GLU A 55 13.46 -6.65 16.86
CA GLU A 55 14.78 -6.88 17.40
C GLU A 55 14.67 -8.01 18.42
N LEU A 56 15.35 -9.13 18.14
CA LEU A 56 15.35 -10.30 19.01
C LEU A 56 16.54 -10.22 19.97
N GLU A 57 16.31 -10.51 21.25
CA GLU A 57 17.38 -10.52 22.25
C GLU A 57 18.48 -11.53 21.85
N GLY A 58 19.73 -11.06 21.78
CA GLY A 58 20.88 -11.86 21.35
C GLY A 58 21.13 -11.88 19.83
N GLN A 59 20.26 -11.28 19.01
CA GLN A 59 20.42 -11.23 17.56
C GLN A 59 20.75 -9.81 17.08
N LYS A 60 21.92 -9.62 16.45
CA LYS A 60 22.37 -8.31 15.94
C LYS A 60 21.60 -7.80 14.72
N LYS A 61 20.91 -8.69 14.00
CA LYS A 61 20.13 -8.35 12.80
C LYS A 61 18.67 -8.22 13.16
N LYS A 62 18.10 -7.05 12.90
CA LYS A 62 16.66 -6.83 12.97
C LYS A 62 15.97 -7.64 11.88
N GLU A 63 14.89 -8.31 12.25
CA GLU A 63 14.01 -8.97 11.29
C GLU A 63 12.90 -8.00 10.90
N THR A 64 12.62 -7.91 9.60
CA THR A 64 11.54 -7.05 9.11
C THR A 64 10.52 -7.92 8.40
N PHE A 65 9.26 -7.79 8.77
CA PHE A 65 8.18 -8.48 8.09
C PHE A 65 7.00 -7.54 7.80
N PRO A 66 6.32 -7.71 6.66
CA PRO A 66 5.14 -6.92 6.33
C PRO A 66 3.92 -7.43 7.11
N MET A 67 3.35 -6.59 7.96
CA MET A 67 2.05 -6.80 8.59
C MET A 67 0.95 -6.25 7.69
N VAL A 68 0.06 -7.11 7.19
CA VAL A 68 -1.06 -6.73 6.32
C VAL A 68 -2.24 -6.27 7.17
N HIS A 69 -2.84 -5.13 6.80
CA HIS A 69 -4.01 -4.60 7.48
C HIS A 69 -5.30 -5.20 6.93
N SER A 70 -6.24 -5.52 7.82
CA SER A 70 -7.59 -5.97 7.46
C SER A 70 -8.49 -4.83 6.96
N PHE A 71 -8.15 -3.58 7.32
CA PHE A 71 -8.86 -2.37 6.95
C PHE A 71 -7.97 -1.41 6.16
N CYS A 72 -8.59 -0.51 5.40
CA CYS A 72 -7.91 0.58 4.70
C CYS A 72 -7.74 1.79 5.65
N PRO A 73 -6.50 2.21 5.99
CA PRO A 73 -6.25 3.33 6.90
C PRO A 73 -6.69 4.69 6.33
N TYR A 74 -6.99 4.78 5.04
CA TYR A 74 -7.42 6.03 4.40
C TYR A 74 -8.92 6.30 4.53
N CYS A 75 -9.74 5.26 4.62
CA CYS A 75 -11.20 5.40 4.67
C CYS A 75 -11.87 4.62 5.79
N GLY A 76 -11.09 3.87 6.59
CA GLY A 76 -11.59 3.05 7.70
C GLY A 76 -12.40 1.82 7.30
N LYS A 77 -12.59 1.56 5.99
CA LYS A 77 -13.39 0.42 5.51
C LYS A 77 -12.55 -0.85 5.44
N SER A 78 -13.14 -1.96 5.86
CA SER A 78 -12.65 -3.31 5.55
C SER A 78 -12.72 -3.54 4.04
N GLN A 79 -11.64 -4.04 3.45
CA GLN A 79 -11.76 -4.65 2.12
C GLN A 79 -12.31 -6.05 2.34
N GLY A 80 -13.58 -6.28 2.00
CA GLY A 80 -14.20 -7.61 2.09
C GLY A 80 -15.57 -7.68 2.77
N ASP A 81 -16.12 -6.59 3.32
CA ASP A 81 -17.51 -6.59 3.77
C ASP A 81 -18.46 -6.61 2.56
N LYS A 82 -18.81 -7.84 2.16
CA LYS A 82 -20.08 -8.14 1.53
C LYS A 82 -21.12 -8.13 2.64
N ALA A 83 -21.83 -7.00 2.77
CA ALA A 83 -23.20 -7.05 3.26
C ALA A 83 -24.08 -7.47 2.09
#